data_AF-A0A2V7YJ64-F1
#
_entry.id   AF-A0A2V7YJ64-F1
#
_cell.length_a   1.000
_cell.length_b   1.000
_cell.length_c   1.000
_cell.angle_alpha   90.00
_cell.angle_beta   90.00
_cell.angle_gamma   90.00
#
_symmetry.space_group_name_H-M   'P 1'
#
loop_
_entity.id
_entity.type
_entity.pdbx_description
1 polymer ?
#
loop_
_entity_poly.entity_id
_entity_poly.type
_entity_poly.pdbx_seq_one_letter_code
_entity_poly.pdbx_strand_id
1 'polypeptide(L)' 'NDVDRRRQEFIHDLTDDRLDVRIGYENIKGEHWEYPLGHMLQHVVNHSTYHRGQVITMLRQLGANAVSTDFLLYFDEA' A
#
# COMPACT_ATOMS: atom_id res chain seq x y z
N ASN A 1 -4.53 14.67 -6.02
CA ASN A 1 -5.85 14.68 -6.69
C ASN A 1 -6.94 14.36 -5.65
N ASP A 2 -8.23 14.23 -6.01
CA ASP A 2 -9.32 13.95 -5.04
C ASP A 2 -9.12 12.64 -4.26
N VAL A 3 -8.58 11.61 -4.90
CA VAL A 3 -8.25 10.32 -4.25
C VAL A 3 -7.19 10.50 -3.18
N ASP A 4 -6.13 11.26 -3.47
CA ASP A 4 -5.07 11.51 -2.48
C ASP A 4 -5.61 12.25 -1.26
N ARG A 5 -6.49 13.25 -1.46
CA ARG A 5 -7.11 14.01 -0.37
C ARG A 5 -7.94 13.10 0.53
N ARG A 6 -8.84 12.30 -0.05
CA ARG A 6 -9.67 11.35 0.72
C ARG A 6 -8.85 10.31 1.45
N ARG A 7 -7.73 9.86 0.87
CA ARG A 7 -6.80 8.96 1.53
C ARG A 7 -6.16 9.60 2.75
N GLN A 8 -5.70 10.86 2.64
CA GLN A 8 -5.13 11.59 3.77
C GLN A 8 -6.16 11.79 4.89
N GLU A 9 -7.37 12.21 4.54
CA GLU A 9 -8.49 12.35 5.49
C GLU A 9 -8.78 11.02 6.21
N PHE A 10 -8.87 9.92 5.45
CA PHE A 10 -9.08 8.59 6.02
C PHE A 10 -7.97 8.19 7.01
N ILE A 11 -6.69 8.39 6.64
CA ILE A 11 -5.55 8.03 7.48
C ILE A 11 -5.51 8.89 8.74
N HIS A 12 -5.78 10.19 8.62
CA HIS A 12 -5.77 11.13 9.74
C HIS A 12 -6.75 10.74 10.84
N ASP A 13 -7.89 10.14 10.47
CA ASP A 13 -8.96 9.77 11.40
C ASP A 13 -8.80 8.36 11.97
N LEU A 14 -7.69 7.65 11.66
CA LEU A 14 -7.42 6.33 12.24
C LEU A 14 -6.92 6.43 13.67
N THR A 15 -7.49 5.57 14.52
CA THR A 15 -7.03 5.31 15.89
C THR A 15 -6.54 3.87 15.99
N ASP A 16 -5.76 3.55 17.03
CA ASP A 16 -5.29 2.18 17.26
C ASP A 16 -6.47 1.20 17.36
N ASP A 17 -7.52 1.55 18.11
CA ASP A 17 -8.75 0.73 18.20
C ASP A 17 -9.40 0.48 16.83
N ARG A 18 -9.33 1.46 15.91
CA ARG A 18 -9.87 1.30 14.55
C ARG A 18 -9.05 0.33 13.71
N LEU A 19 -7.75 0.18 13.98
CA LEU A 19 -6.90 -0.78 13.26
C LEU A 19 -7.28 -2.23 13.59
N ASP A 20 -7.83 -2.48 14.79
CA ASP A 20 -8.26 -3.81 15.22
C ASP A 20 -9.68 -4.17 14.75
N VAL A 21 -10.45 -3.20 14.24
CA VAL A 21 -11.78 -3.45 13.67
C VAL A 21 -11.66 -4.41 12.49
N ARG A 22 -12.45 -5.48 12.53
CA ARG A 22 -12.50 -6.49 11.48
C ARG A 22 -13.43 -6.06 10.36
N ILE A 23 -12.93 -6.07 9.13
CA ILE A 23 -13.66 -5.66 7.93
C ILE A 23 -13.91 -6.90 7.08
N GLY A 24 -15.19 -7.21 6.87
CA GLY A 24 -15.64 -8.32 6.04
C GLY A 24 -15.84 -7.91 4.59
N TYR A 25 -15.52 -8.79 3.65
CA TYR A 25 -15.88 -8.66 2.24
C TYR A 25 -16.21 -10.01 1.63
N GLU A 26 -16.95 -10.00 0.52
CA GLU A 26 -17.17 -11.17 -0.32
C GLU A 26 -16.27 -11.06 -1.55
N ASN A 27 -15.48 -12.10 -1.82
CA ASN A 27 -14.63 -12.10 -3.00
C ASN A 27 -15.42 -12.49 -4.26
N ILE A 28 -14.77 -12.40 -5.43
CA ILE A 28 -15.42 -12.72 -6.72
C ILE A 28 -15.88 -14.19 -6.86
N LYS A 29 -15.48 -15.08 -5.95
CA LYS A 29 -15.90 -16.49 -5.90
C LYS A 29 -17.08 -16.72 -4.95
N GLY A 30 -17.60 -15.66 -4.32
CA GLY A 30 -18.67 -15.74 -3.32
C GLY A 30 -18.19 -16.15 -1.93
N GLU A 31 -16.86 -16.17 -1.69
CA GLU A 31 -16.32 -16.54 -0.39
C GLU A 31 -16.27 -15.31 0.52
N HIS A 32 -16.74 -15.48 1.76
CA HIS A 32 -16.63 -14.45 2.78
C HIS A 32 -15.26 -14.48 3.44
N TRP A 33 -14.63 -13.31 3.54
CA TRP A 33 -13.34 -13.10 4.19
C TRP A 33 -13.41 -11.93 5.13
N GLU A 34 -12.60 -11.98 6.20
CA GLU A 34 -12.59 -10.92 7.20
C GLU A 34 -11.20 -10.78 7.83
N TYR A 35 -10.72 -9.55 7.95
CA TYR A 35 -9.40 -9.24 8.50
C TYR A 35 -9.43 -7.94 9.33
N PRO A 36 -8.54 -7.77 10.32
CA PRO A 36 -8.33 -6.47 10.97
C PRO A 36 -7.93 -5.41 9.94
N LEU A 37 -8.46 -4.20 10.07
CA LEU A 37 -8.16 -3.09 9.17
C LEU A 37 -6.65 -2.83 9.07
N GLY A 38 -5.92 -2.90 10.18
CA GLY A 38 -4.47 -2.72 10.20
C GLY A 38 -3.73 -3.70 9.28
N HIS A 39 -4.12 -4.98 9.28
CA HIS A 39 -3.54 -5.99 8.38
C HIS A 39 -3.86 -5.69 6.92
N MET A 40 -5.08 -5.22 6.62
CA MET A 40 -5.45 -4.84 5.25
C MET A 40 -4.63 -3.63 4.77
N LEU A 41 -4.41 -2.62 5.61
CA LEU A 41 -3.59 -1.46 5.27
C LEU A 41 -2.12 -1.85 5.05
N GLN A 42 -1.56 -2.72 5.89
CA GLN A 42 -0.21 -3.25 5.68
C GLN A 42 -0.10 -4.02 4.36
N HIS A 43 -1.11 -4.84 4.03
CA HIS A 43 -1.16 -5.53 2.75
C HIS A 43 -1.15 -4.55 1.56
N VAL A 44 -1.92 -3.46 1.61
CA VAL A 44 -1.95 -2.44 0.55
C VAL A 44 -0.57 -1.81 0.33
N VAL A 45 0.15 -1.47 1.41
CA VAL A 45 1.51 -0.91 1.32
C VAL A 45 2.47 -1.93 0.69
N ASN A 46 2.45 -3.17 1.16
CA ASN A 46 3.30 -4.24 0.62
C ASN A 46 3.00 -4.53 -0.87
N HIS A 47 1.72 -4.57 -1.23
CA HIS A 47 1.27 -4.77 -2.61
C HIS A 47 1.74 -3.64 -3.53
N SER A 48 1.77 -2.39 -3.03
CA SER A 48 2.35 -1.26 -3.76
C SER A 48 3.85 -1.46 -4.03
N THR A 49 4.61 -1.93 -3.05
CA THR A 49 6.05 -2.23 -3.21
C THR A 49 6.28 -3.30 -4.28
N TYR A 50 5.48 -4.37 -4.29
CA TYR A 50 5.54 -5.43 -5.31
C TYR A 50 5.36 -4.87 -6.73
N HIS A 51 4.30 -4.10 -6.96
CA HIS A 51 4.04 -3.51 -8.28
C HIS A 51 5.09 -2.46 -8.69
N ARG A 52 5.61 -1.70 -7.73
CA ARG A 52 6.71 -0.76 -8.00
C ARG A 52 7.96 -1.47 -8.48
N GLY A 53 8.28 -2.63 -7.92
CA GLY A 53 9.36 -3.50 -8.40
C GLY A 53 9.15 -3.97 -9.85
N GLN A 54 7.92 -4.30 -10.24
CA GLN A 54 7.57 -4.63 -11.62
C GLN A 54 7.80 -3.44 -12.57
N VAL A 55 7.35 -2.23 -12.18
CA VAL A 55 7.57 -1.00 -12.95
C VAL A 55 9.06 -0.69 -13.10
N ILE A 56 9.84 -0.78 -12.02
CA ILE A 56 11.31 -0.59 -12.05
C ILE A 56 11.96 -1.56 -13.05
N THR A 57 11.52 -2.81 -13.04
CA THR A 57 12.04 -3.83 -13.97
C THR A 57 11.76 -3.43 -15.43
N MET A 58 10.52 -3.01 -15.73
CA MET A 58 10.16 -2.54 -17.07
C MET A 58 10.93 -1.29 -17.50
N LEU A 59 11.14 -0.32 -16.59
CA LEU A 59 11.95 0.88 -16.88
C LEU A 59 13.39 0.51 -17.26
N ARG A 60 14.00 -0.41 -16.50
CA ARG A 60 15.36 -0.90 -16.79
C ARG A 60 15.44 -1.61 -18.13
N GLN A 61 14.44 -2.40 -18.51
CA GLN A 61 14.37 -3.05 -19.83
C GLN A 61 14.33 -2.04 -20.99
N LEU A 62 13.76 -0.86 -20.76
CA LEU A 62 13.74 0.25 -21.73
C LEU A 62 15.03 1.10 -21.71
N GLY A 63 16.04 0.71 -20.93
CA GLY A 63 17.29 1.47 -20.76
C GLY A 63 17.15 2.73 -19.91
N ALA A 64 16.02 2.91 -19.20
CA ALA A 64 15.83 4.04 -18.30
C ALA A 64 16.46 3.78 -16.92
N ASN A 65 16.99 4.85 -16.31
CA ASN A 65 17.45 4.82 -14.93
C ASN A 65 16.24 4.89 -13.99
N ALA A 66 15.96 3.80 -13.27
CA ALA A 66 14.91 3.78 -12.26
C ALA A 66 15.42 4.39 -10.94
N VAL A 67 14.57 5.16 -10.27
CA VAL A 67 14.86 5.72 -8.93
C VAL A 67 14.97 4.61 -7.87
N SER A 68 15.76 4.86 -6.83
CA SER A 68 15.82 3.97 -5.66
C SER A 68 14.48 3.96 -4.93
N THR A 69 14.12 2.80 -4.38
CA THR A 69 12.95 2.62 -3.53
C THR A 69 13.30 1.93 -2.22
N ASP A 70 14.58 1.96 -1.86
CA ASP A 70 15.08 1.39 -0.62
C ASP A 70 14.67 2.27 0.57
N PHE A 71 14.18 1.63 1.63
CA PHE A 71 13.67 2.32 2.80
C PHE A 71 14.77 2.92 3.68
N LEU A 72 15.95 2.29 3.75
CA LEU A 72 17.08 2.82 4.52
C LEU A 72 17.71 4.00 3.78
N LEU A 73 17.85 3.90 2.45
CA LEU A 73 18.33 5.03 1.65
C LEU A 73 17.44 6.26 1.79
N TYR A 74 16.12 6.09 1.91
CA TYR A 74 15.22 7.22 2.18
C TYR A 74 15.54 7.94 3.49
N PHE A 75 15.95 7.23 4.55
CA PHE A 75 16.36 7.85 5.81
C PHE A 75 17.77 8.41 5.77
N ASP A 76 18.68 7.79 5.01
CA ASP A 76 20.04 8.27 4.87
C ASP A 76 20.11 9.56 4.02
N GLU A 77 19.12 9.81 3.15
CA GLU A 77 19.00 11.00 2.29
C GLU A 77 18.25 12.19 2.94
N ALA A 78 17.65 12.01 4.13
CA ALA A 78 16.87 13.02 4.86
C ALA A 78 17.73 13.80 5.89
#